data_AF-A0A124FUW7-F1
#
_entry.id   AF-A0A124FUW7-F1
#
_cell.length_a   1.000
_cell.length_b   1.000
_cell.length_c   1.000
_cell.angle_alpha   90.00
_cell.angle_beta   90.00
_cell.angle_gamma   90.00
#
_symmetry.space_group_name_H-M   'P 1'
#
loop_
_entity.id
_entity.type
_entity.pdbx_description
1 polymer ?
#
loop_
_entity_poly.entity_id
_entity_poly.type
_entity_poly.pdbx_seq_one_letter_code
_entity_poly.pdbx_strand_id
1 'polypeptide(L)'
;MDEEPTRYNAKAIVIGIGDYHTGAEPMTSIGLGSCIGLIIHDTKLGIGGMAHIMLPESGGKRDRLGKYADTAIEILLDELRKKGSSPKTLQAKLVGGAQMFANFSGNLSIGDRNIEAVRAKLKENKIPIKGEDV
;
A
#
# COMPACT_ATOMS: atom_id res chain seq x y z
N MET A 1 -31.93 17.31 -7.38
CA MET A 1 -30.82 18.21 -7.75
C MET A 1 -29.60 17.59 -7.12
N ASP A 2 -28.96 16.74 -7.90
CA ASP A 2 -27.85 15.90 -7.48
C ASP A 2 -26.62 16.80 -7.27
N GLU A 3 -26.12 16.84 -6.05
CA GLU A 3 -24.88 17.55 -5.72
C GLU A 3 -23.70 16.87 -6.42
N GLU A 4 -23.17 17.52 -7.45
CA GLU A 4 -21.87 17.20 -8.04
C GLU A 4 -20.78 17.25 -6.94
N PRO A 5 -19.98 16.19 -6.75
CA PRO A 5 -18.97 16.20 -5.70
C PRO A 5 -17.88 17.23 -6.04
N THR A 6 -17.59 18.07 -5.07
CA THR A 6 -16.58 19.14 -5.15
C THR A 6 -15.23 18.57 -5.60
N ARG A 7 -14.78 18.96 -6.80
CA ARG A 7 -13.45 18.60 -7.32
C ARG A 7 -12.39 19.13 -6.35
N TYR A 8 -11.75 18.23 -5.62
CA TYR A 8 -10.68 18.55 -4.69
C TYR A 8 -9.50 19.17 -5.46
N ASN A 9 -9.28 20.47 -5.30
CA ASN A 9 -8.30 21.26 -6.06
C ASN A 9 -6.86 21.13 -5.51
N ALA A 10 -6.55 20.03 -4.81
CA ALA A 10 -5.21 19.74 -4.31
C ALA A 10 -4.54 18.75 -5.28
N LYS A 11 -3.36 19.12 -5.79
CA LYS A 11 -2.55 18.24 -6.65
C LYS A 11 -2.13 17.02 -5.82
N ALA A 12 -2.67 15.85 -6.15
CA ALA A 12 -2.35 14.61 -5.45
C ALA A 12 -0.86 14.28 -5.56
N ILE A 13 -0.29 13.74 -4.49
CA ILE A 13 1.09 13.24 -4.47
C ILE A 13 1.10 11.92 -5.23
N VAL A 14 1.90 11.86 -6.29
CA VAL A 14 2.04 10.65 -7.12
C VAL A 14 3.10 9.74 -6.50
N ILE A 15 2.69 8.52 -6.15
CA ILE A 15 3.55 7.48 -5.59
C ILE A 15 4.06 6.61 -6.74
N GLY A 16 5.34 6.76 -7.08
CA GLY A 16 6.01 5.98 -8.10
C GLY A 16 6.39 4.57 -7.62
N ILE A 17 6.83 3.73 -8.56
CA ILE A 17 7.25 2.35 -8.28
C ILE A 17 8.37 2.35 -7.24
N GLY A 18 8.14 1.67 -6.12
CA GLY A 18 9.06 1.55 -5.00
C GLY A 18 9.14 2.76 -4.07
N ASP A 19 8.31 3.77 -4.30
CA ASP A 19 8.17 4.93 -3.41
C ASP A 19 7.02 4.73 -2.41
N TYR A 20 7.02 5.58 -1.39
CA TYR A 20 5.96 5.68 -0.40
C TYR A 20 5.80 7.12 0.07
N HIS A 21 4.68 7.42 0.71
CA HIS A 21 4.45 8.70 1.38
C HIS A 21 3.48 8.53 2.55
N THR A 22 3.60 9.38 3.58
CA THR A 22 2.65 9.47 4.71
C THR A 22 2.25 10.91 4.99
N GLY A 23 0.95 11.14 5.19
CA GLY A 23 0.40 12.49 5.28
C GLY A 23 -1.12 12.55 5.31
N ALA A 24 -1.64 13.76 5.29
CA ALA A 24 -3.09 14.06 5.14
C ALA A 24 -3.45 14.37 3.68
N GLU A 25 -2.45 14.54 2.83
CA GLU A 25 -2.55 14.91 1.44
C GLU A 25 -3.16 13.78 0.60
N PRO A 26 -3.96 14.09 -0.43
CA PRO A 26 -4.39 13.08 -1.39
C PRO A 26 -3.18 12.41 -2.08
N MET A 27 -3.22 11.09 -2.18
CA MET A 27 -2.16 10.28 -2.82
C MET A 27 -2.74 9.47 -3.97
N THR A 28 -1.95 9.26 -5.02
CA THR A 28 -2.34 8.45 -6.17
C THR A 28 -1.16 7.64 -6.69
N SER A 29 -1.44 6.51 -7.34
CA SER A 29 -0.45 5.75 -8.09
C SER A 29 -1.09 5.24 -9.37
N ILE A 30 -0.27 5.02 -10.40
CA ILE A 30 -0.72 4.60 -11.72
C ILE A 30 0.03 3.34 -12.14
N GLY A 31 -0.62 2.50 -12.96
CA GLY A 31 0.01 1.35 -13.59
C GLY A 31 0.49 0.28 -12.61
N LEU A 32 -0.36 -0.11 -11.64
CA LEU A 32 0.00 -1.13 -10.63
C LEU A 32 0.35 -2.47 -11.28
N GLY A 33 -0.49 -3.01 -12.16
CA GLY A 33 -0.23 -4.32 -12.76
C GLY A 33 -0.07 -5.39 -11.67
N SER A 34 1.05 -6.12 -11.70
CA SER A 34 1.40 -7.11 -10.66
C SER A 34 1.97 -6.51 -9.37
N CYS A 35 2.26 -5.21 -9.34
CA CYS A 35 2.64 -4.49 -8.13
C CYS A 35 1.41 -4.24 -7.25
N ILE A 36 1.64 -3.90 -5.98
CA ILE A 36 0.58 -3.62 -5.01
C ILE A 36 0.63 -2.16 -4.60
N GLY A 37 -0.48 -1.46 -4.78
CA GLY A 37 -0.77 -0.21 -4.10
C GLY A 37 -1.28 -0.54 -2.70
N LEU A 38 -0.43 -0.42 -1.70
CA LEU A 38 -0.82 -0.56 -0.30
C LEU A 38 -1.21 0.81 0.24
N ILE A 39 -2.40 0.90 0.84
CA ILE A 39 -2.88 2.08 1.56
C ILE A 39 -3.09 1.70 3.02
N ILE A 40 -2.53 2.49 3.94
CA ILE A 40 -2.82 2.42 5.37
C ILE A 40 -3.42 3.75 5.82
N HIS A 41 -4.57 3.72 6.48
CA HIS A 41 -5.29 4.91 6.90
C HIS A 41 -5.64 4.85 8.39
N ASP A 42 -5.43 5.96 9.09
CA ASP A 42 -5.89 6.15 10.46
C ASP A 42 -7.31 6.74 10.46
N THR A 43 -8.27 5.95 10.93
CA THR A 43 -9.69 6.33 10.95
C THR A 43 -10.05 7.48 11.88
N LYS A 44 -9.17 7.88 12.80
CA LYS A 44 -9.41 8.99 13.74
C LYS A 44 -8.67 10.26 13.37
N LEU A 45 -7.43 10.12 12.88
CA LEU A 45 -6.56 11.26 12.62
C LEU A 45 -6.72 11.83 11.21
N GLY A 46 -7.35 11.10 10.28
CA GLY A 46 -7.50 11.55 8.89
C GLY A 46 -6.17 11.63 8.14
N ILE A 47 -5.17 10.88 8.60
CA ILE A 47 -3.87 10.72 7.95
C ILE A 47 -3.72 9.28 7.48
N GLY A 48 -2.85 9.07 6.50
CA GLY A 48 -2.54 7.75 6.01
C GLY A 48 -1.20 7.72 5.32
N GLY A 49 -0.96 6.61 4.64
CA GLY A 49 0.17 6.46 3.76
C GLY A 49 -0.10 5.46 2.66
N MET A 50 0.64 5.63 1.57
CA MET A 50 0.58 4.78 0.40
C MET A 50 1.98 4.33 0.03
N ALA A 51 2.13 3.07 -0.37
CA ALA A 51 3.36 2.53 -0.97
C ALA A 51 3.03 1.78 -2.27
N HIS A 52 3.92 1.89 -3.25
CA HIS A 52 3.86 1.10 -4.49
C HIS A 52 4.87 -0.05 -4.40
N ILE A 53 4.40 -1.19 -3.93
CA ILE A 53 5.21 -2.37 -3.64
C ILE A 53 5.40 -3.19 -4.91
N MET A 54 6.66 -3.43 -5.28
CA MET A 54 7.03 -4.16 -6.49
C MET A 54 7.33 -5.63 -6.20
N LEU A 55 7.90 -5.93 -5.03
CA LEU A 55 8.48 -7.22 -4.69
C LEU A 55 8.04 -7.68 -3.30
N PRO A 56 8.02 -9.00 -3.02
CA PRO A 56 7.48 -9.50 -1.76
C PRO A 56 8.41 -9.25 -0.57
N GLU A 57 9.73 -9.37 -0.76
CA GLU A 57 10.71 -9.31 0.33
C GLU A 57 11.99 -8.60 -0.08
N SER A 58 12.59 -7.85 0.85
CA SER A 58 13.83 -7.11 0.65
C SER A 58 15.08 -7.98 0.72
N GLY A 59 15.04 -9.09 1.46
CA GLY A 59 16.23 -9.86 1.83
C GLY A 59 17.25 -9.04 2.62
N GLY A 60 16.80 -8.04 3.39
CA GLY A 60 17.66 -7.15 4.18
C GLY A 60 18.16 -5.91 3.41
N LYS A 61 17.79 -5.74 2.13
CA LYS A 61 18.11 -4.53 1.36
C LYS A 61 17.29 -3.34 1.86
N ARG A 62 17.91 -2.16 1.88
CA ARG A 62 17.28 -0.89 2.27
C ARG A 62 17.49 0.22 1.24
N ASP A 63 17.58 -0.14 -0.04
CA ASP A 63 17.77 0.80 -1.17
C ASP A 63 16.54 1.70 -1.39
N ARG A 64 15.34 1.11 -1.46
CA ARG A 64 14.06 1.82 -1.57
C ARG A 64 13.02 1.17 -0.69
N LEU A 65 12.65 1.82 0.41
CA LEU A 65 11.81 1.21 1.44
C LEU A 65 10.38 0.91 0.95
N GLY A 66 9.85 1.63 -0.04
CA GLY A 66 8.53 1.36 -0.63
C GLY A 66 8.50 0.17 -1.61
N LYS A 67 9.67 -0.36 -2.00
CA LYS A 67 9.80 -1.38 -3.05
C LYS A 67 9.39 -2.78 -2.61
N TYR A 68 9.58 -3.11 -1.34
CA TYR A 68 9.35 -4.45 -0.79
C TYR A 68 8.25 -4.44 0.26
N ALA A 69 7.46 -5.51 0.36
CA ALA A 69 6.32 -5.54 1.28
C ALA A 69 6.75 -5.40 2.75
N ASP A 70 7.84 -6.06 3.14
CA ASP A 70 8.42 -5.97 4.49
C ASP A 70 8.86 -4.55 4.83
N THR A 71 9.70 -3.93 4.01
CA THR A 71 10.21 -2.58 4.30
C THR A 71 9.15 -1.51 4.17
N ALA A 72 8.19 -1.66 3.24
CA ALA A 72 7.15 -0.67 2.99
C ALA A 72 6.16 -0.60 4.16
N ILE A 73 5.74 -1.75 4.69
CA ILE A 73 4.85 -1.80 5.85
C ILE A 73 5.56 -1.28 7.10
N GLU A 74 6.82 -1.66 7.30
CA GLU A 74 7.62 -1.18 8.44
C GLU A 74 7.71 0.36 8.44
N ILE A 75 8.10 0.97 7.31
CA ILE A 75 8.29 2.42 7.24
C ILE A 75 6.98 3.19 7.33
N LEU A 76 5.90 2.72 6.69
CA LEU A 76 4.59 3.35 6.78
C LEU A 76 4.07 3.37 8.22
N LEU A 77 4.20 2.25 8.94
CA LEU A 77 3.75 2.17 10.33
C LEU A 77 4.60 3.03 11.26
N ASP A 78 5.92 3.07 11.06
CA ASP A 78 6.82 3.91 11.84
C ASP A 78 6.50 5.40 11.66
N GLU A 79 6.34 5.87 10.42
CA GLU A 79 6.01 7.27 10.16
C GLU A 79 4.61 7.66 10.65
N LEU A 80 3.61 6.80 10.45
CA LEU A 80 2.27 7.04 10.96
C LEU A 80 2.23 7.10 12.49
N ARG A 81 3.00 6.24 13.18
CA ARG A 81 3.16 6.31 14.64
C ARG A 81 3.84 7.59 15.09
N LYS A 82 4.88 8.04 14.39
CA LYS A 82 5.54 9.34 14.67
C LYS A 82 4.58 10.53 14.52
N LYS A 83 3.57 10.40 13.65
CA LYS A 83 2.46 11.37 13.51
C LYS A 83 1.31 11.15 14.51
N GLY A 84 1.44 10.23 15.45
CA GLY A 84 0.47 9.99 16.53
C GLY A 84 -0.53 8.86 16.28
N SER A 85 -0.44 8.15 15.15
CA SER A 85 -1.37 7.04 14.84
C SER A 85 -1.23 5.88 15.81
N SER A 86 -2.35 5.23 16.11
CA SER A 86 -2.39 4.01 16.92
C SER A 86 -2.65 2.79 16.05
N PRO A 87 -1.98 1.64 16.26
CA PRO A 87 -2.33 0.41 15.55
C PRO A 87 -3.81 0.03 15.63
N LYS A 88 -4.52 0.46 16.69
CA LYS A 88 -5.96 0.20 16.88
C LYS A 88 -6.86 0.99 15.93
N THR A 89 -6.38 2.09 15.36
CA THR A 89 -7.13 3.00 14.48
C THR A 89 -6.72 2.86 13.02
N LEU A 90 -5.61 2.17 12.76
CA LEU A 90 -5.11 1.88 11.43
C LEU A 90 -5.92 0.78 10.74
N GLN A 91 -6.16 0.98 9.46
CA GLN A 91 -6.81 0.03 8.55
C GLN A 91 -6.09 0.05 7.21
N ALA A 92 -6.08 -1.09 6.51
CA ALA A 92 -5.41 -1.21 5.23
C ALA A 92 -6.40 -1.43 4.08
N LYS A 93 -6.02 -0.99 2.89
CA LYS A 93 -6.61 -1.39 1.61
C LYS A 93 -5.51 -1.75 0.62
N LEU A 94 -5.81 -2.70 -0.27
CA LEU A 94 -4.89 -3.19 -1.29
C LEU A 94 -5.53 -3.07 -2.67
N VAL A 95 -4.74 -2.66 -3.66
CA VAL A 95 -5.15 -2.66 -5.08
C VAL A 95 -3.97 -3.16 -5.91
N GLY A 96 -4.22 -3.87 -7.00
CA GLY A 96 -3.19 -4.32 -7.94
C GLY A 96 -3.03 -5.85 -7.95
N GLY A 97 -1.80 -6.35 -8.03
CA GLY A 97 -1.56 -7.80 -7.97
C GLY A 97 -2.01 -8.58 -9.21
N ALA A 98 -2.35 -7.88 -10.30
CA ALA A 98 -2.86 -8.50 -11.51
C ALA A 98 -1.85 -9.49 -12.12
N GLN A 99 -2.37 -10.62 -12.58
CA GLN A 99 -1.60 -11.62 -13.29
C GLN A 99 -1.55 -11.29 -14.80
N MET A 100 -0.44 -10.71 -15.26
CA MET A 100 -0.29 -10.39 -16.69
C MET A 100 -0.05 -11.62 -17.58
N PHE A 101 0.33 -12.78 -17.02
CA PHE A 101 0.59 -14.00 -17.79
C PHE A 101 -0.01 -15.25 -17.12
N ALA A 102 -1.05 -15.81 -17.73
CA ALA A 102 -1.81 -16.95 -17.20
C ALA A 102 -1.12 -18.34 -17.39
N ASN A 103 -0.04 -18.42 -18.19
CA ASN A 103 0.41 -19.70 -18.77
C ASN A 103 1.73 -20.28 -18.23
N PHE A 104 2.28 -19.81 -17.11
CA PHE A 104 3.42 -20.48 -16.47
C PHE A 104 2.93 -21.46 -15.39
N SER A 105 2.59 -22.67 -15.82
CA SER A 105 2.25 -23.79 -14.94
C SER A 105 3.46 -24.15 -14.07
N GLY A 106 3.44 -23.77 -12.79
CA GLY A 106 4.37 -24.29 -11.77
C GLY A 106 4.82 -23.32 -10.67
N ASN A 107 4.77 -22.00 -10.91
CA ASN A 107 5.19 -20.99 -9.92
C ASN A 107 4.07 -19.97 -9.70
N LEU A 108 3.81 -19.59 -8.44
CA LEU A 108 2.94 -18.46 -8.08
C LEU A 108 3.39 -17.22 -8.88
N SER A 109 2.43 -16.46 -9.42
CA SER A 109 2.75 -15.24 -10.13
C SER A 109 3.39 -14.23 -9.17
N ILE A 110 4.17 -13.28 -9.70
CA ILE A 110 4.77 -12.24 -8.86
C ILE A 110 3.68 -11.41 -8.15
N GLY A 111 2.51 -11.23 -8.78
CA GLY A 111 1.34 -10.60 -8.18
C GLY A 111 0.86 -11.35 -6.95
N ASP A 112 0.61 -12.65 -7.07
CA ASP A 112 0.16 -13.50 -5.94
C ASP A 112 1.15 -13.45 -4.78
N ARG A 113 2.45 -13.55 -5.08
CA ARG A 113 3.51 -13.48 -4.06
C ARG A 113 3.54 -12.12 -3.36
N ASN A 114 3.33 -11.04 -4.10
CA ASN A 114 3.24 -9.70 -3.52
C ASN A 114 2.02 -9.59 -2.60
N ILE A 115 0.85 -10.08 -3.03
CA ILE A 115 -0.38 -10.08 -2.23
C ILE A 115 -0.18 -10.87 -0.93
N GLU A 116 0.36 -12.09 -1.02
CA GLU A 116 0.62 -12.95 0.13
C GLU A 116 1.57 -12.29 1.12
N ALA A 117 2.67 -11.69 0.65
CA ALA A 117 3.64 -11.02 1.50
C ALA A 117 3.03 -9.80 2.23
N VAL A 118 2.25 -8.98 1.52
CA VAL A 118 1.56 -7.81 2.12
C VAL A 118 0.54 -8.28 3.16
N ARG A 119 -0.29 -9.28 2.84
CA ARG A 119 -1.29 -9.84 3.78
C ARG A 119 -0.61 -10.41 5.03
N ALA A 120 0.46 -11.17 4.88
CA ALA A 120 1.22 -11.74 5.98
C ALA A 120 1.77 -10.64 6.90
N LYS A 121 2.42 -9.62 6.32
CA LYS A 121 2.99 -8.50 7.08
C LYS A 121 1.95 -7.62 7.76
N LEU A 122 0.80 -7.37 7.14
CA LEU A 122 -0.30 -6.65 7.79
C LEU A 122 -0.87 -7.47 8.97
N LYS A 123 -1.00 -8.79 8.81
CA LYS A 123 -1.44 -9.69 9.87
C LYS A 123 -0.47 -9.72 11.06
N GLU A 124 0.84 -9.80 10.80
CA GLU A 124 1.89 -9.71 11.84
C GLU A 124 1.76 -8.41 12.65
N ASN A 125 1.48 -7.30 11.96
CA ASN A 125 1.32 -5.98 12.57
C ASN A 125 -0.09 -5.70 13.11
N LYS A 126 -1.00 -6.68 13.03
CA LYS A 126 -2.40 -6.60 13.47
C LYS A 126 -3.19 -5.45 12.80
N ILE A 127 -2.88 -5.16 11.54
CA ILE A 127 -3.58 -4.15 10.75
C ILE A 127 -4.66 -4.83 9.91
N PRO A 128 -5.96 -4.57 10.15
CA PRO A 128 -7.02 -5.21 9.40
C PRO A 128 -7.13 -4.65 7.98
N ILE A 129 -7.30 -5.54 7.00
CA ILE A 129 -7.66 -5.18 5.63
C ILE A 129 -9.17 -4.92 5.60
N LYS A 130 -9.58 -3.76 5.08
CA LYS A 130 -10.98 -3.33 4.99
C LYS A 130 -11.52 -3.28 3.57
N GLY A 131 -10.67 -3.56 2.59
CA GLY A 131 -11.04 -3.68 1.19
C GLY A 131 -9.82 -4.06 0.37
N GLU A 132 -10.05 -4.87 -0.65
CA GLU A 132 -9.02 -5.29 -1.58
C GLU A 132 -9.62 -5.43 -2.97
N ASP A 133 -8.84 -5.04 -3.98
CA ASP A 133 -9.13 -5.22 -5.40
C ASP A 133 -7.86 -5.79 -6.04
N VAL A 134 -7.69 -7.11 -5.85
CA VAL A 134 -6.50 -7.91 -6.20
C VAL A 134 -6.90 -9.29 -6.71
#